data_AF-A0A3C0N647-F1
#
_entry.id   AF-A0A3C0N647-F1
#
_cell.length_a   1.000
_cell.length_b   1.000
_cell.length_c   1.000
_cell.angle_alpha   90.00
_cell.angle_beta   90.00
_cell.angle_gamma   90.00
#
_symmetry.space_group_name_H-M   'P 1'
#
loop_
_entity.id
_entity.type
_entity.pdbx_description
1 polymer ?
#
loop_
_entity_poly.entity_id
_entity_poly.type
_entity_poly.pdbx_seq_one_letter_code
_entity_poly.pdbx_strand_id
1 'polypeptide(L)'
;YRTQRLRCLETSNFALSETPEVLGSITSEWENPLPRMTSWAVFASATGEEQKITVFNTHLDYRSAKARELGARLICDRISHLNLTQSYLFLTGDFNA
;
A
#
# COMPACT_ATOMS: atom_id res chain seq x y z
N TYR A 1 -10.01 -1.28 10.98
CA TYR A 1 -9.56 -0.31 12.02
C TYR A 1 -10.68 -0.14 13.06
N ARG A 2 -10.40 0.46 14.24
CA ARG A 2 -11.44 0.74 15.27
C ARG A 2 -12.10 2.10 15.01
N THR A 3 -13.36 2.11 14.61
CA THR A 3 -14.11 3.31 14.19
C THR A 3 -14.34 4.33 15.31
N GLN A 4 -14.36 3.89 16.57
CA GLN A 4 -14.42 4.78 17.74
C GLN A 4 -13.15 5.62 17.94
N ARG A 5 -12.03 5.25 17.30
CA ARG A 5 -10.72 5.92 17.44
C ARG A 5 -10.26 6.58 16.15
N LEU A 6 -10.65 6.05 15.00
CA LEU A 6 -10.18 6.50 13.69
C LEU A 6 -11.34 6.68 12.72
N ARG A 7 -11.32 7.80 11.99
CA ARG A 7 -12.19 8.04 10.83
C ARG A 7 -11.37 7.85 9.55
N CYS A 8 -11.84 6.98 8.66
CA CYS A 8 -11.26 6.83 7.33
C CYS A 8 -11.67 8.03 6.48
N LEU A 9 -10.69 8.79 6.01
CA LEU A 9 -10.91 9.95 5.13
C LEU A 9 -10.86 9.54 3.66
N GLU A 10 -9.93 8.64 3.33
CA GLU A 10 -9.69 8.16 1.98
C GLU A 10 -9.13 6.74 2.06
N THR A 11 -9.48 5.90 1.09
CA THR A 11 -8.93 4.55 0.96
C THR A 11 -8.93 4.15 -0.50
N SER A 12 -7.91 3.40 -0.91
CA SER A 12 -7.83 2.82 -2.24
C SER A 12 -6.92 1.60 -2.25
N ASN A 13 -6.76 1.01 -3.43
CA ASN A 13 -6.01 -0.21 -3.69
C ASN A 13 -5.30 -0.10 -5.04
N PHE A 14 -4.17 -0.78 -5.19
CA PHE A 14 -3.52 -0.96 -6.49
C PHE A 14 -2.82 -2.32 -6.59
N ALA A 15 -2.81 -2.90 -7.78
CA ALA A 15 -2.07 -4.12 -8.08
C ALA A 15 -0.56 -3.85 -8.14
N LEU A 16 0.24 -4.85 -7.77
CA LEU A 16 1.70 -4.83 -7.93
C LEU A 16 2.06 -5.44 -9.29
N SER A 17 1.91 -4.63 -10.32
CA SER A 17 2.17 -4.96 -11.72
C SER A 17 2.45 -3.67 -12.51
N GLU A 18 2.68 -3.78 -13.82
CA GLU A 18 2.75 -2.63 -14.74
C GLU A 18 1.40 -1.98 -15.02
N THR A 19 0.29 -2.60 -14.60
CA THR A 19 -1.06 -2.03 -14.67
C THR A 19 -1.70 -1.96 -13.27
N PRO A 20 -1.18 -1.10 -12.36
CA PRO A 20 -1.62 -1.06 -10.97
C PRO A 20 -3.10 -0.74 -10.78
N GLU A 21 -3.70 -0.02 -11.72
CA GLU A 21 -5.10 0.39 -11.72
C GLU A 21 -6.06 -0.76 -12.07
N VAL A 22 -5.53 -1.85 -12.66
CA VAL A 22 -6.29 -3.06 -12.99
C VAL A 22 -6.11 -4.07 -11.87
N LEU A 23 -7.03 -4.11 -10.91
CA LEU A 23 -6.95 -5.03 -9.78
C LEU A 23 -6.90 -6.50 -10.25
N GLY A 24 -5.97 -7.28 -9.68
CA GLY A 24 -5.75 -8.67 -10.05
C GLY A 24 -4.86 -8.87 -11.28
N SER A 25 -4.32 -7.81 -11.87
CA SER A 25 -3.36 -7.91 -12.97
C SER A 25 -2.03 -8.55 -12.53
N ILE A 26 -1.39 -9.23 -13.48
CA ILE A 26 -0.04 -9.80 -13.36
C ILE A 26 0.76 -9.33 -14.57
N THR A 27 2.00 -8.88 -14.35
CA THR A 27 2.97 -8.67 -15.42
C THR A 27 3.84 -9.91 -15.53
N SER A 28 3.83 -10.57 -16.68
CA SER A 28 4.56 -11.83 -16.92
C SER A 28 6.05 -11.73 -16.59
N GLU A 29 6.64 -10.58 -16.90
CA GLU A 29 8.06 -10.27 -16.73
C GLU A 29 8.46 -10.14 -15.26
N TRP A 30 7.51 -9.98 -14.34
CA TRP A 30 7.78 -9.91 -12.91
C TRP A 30 7.89 -11.30 -12.28
N GLU A 31 7.44 -12.35 -12.98
CA GLU A 31 7.59 -13.76 -12.60
C GLU A 31 6.86 -14.18 -11.31
N ASN A 32 5.93 -13.36 -10.79
CA ASN A 32 5.05 -13.76 -9.69
C ASN A 32 3.94 -14.71 -10.19
N PRO A 33 3.69 -15.83 -9.51
CA PRO A 33 2.69 -16.81 -9.94
C PRO A 33 1.25 -16.37 -9.65
N LEU A 34 1.06 -15.39 -8.75
CA LEU A 34 -0.24 -14.93 -8.26
C LEU A 34 -0.25 -13.40 -8.21
N PRO A 35 -1.40 -12.75 -8.46
CA PRO A 35 -1.49 -11.30 -8.36
C PRO A 35 -1.24 -10.85 -6.92
N ARG A 36 -0.54 -9.72 -6.79
CA ARG A 36 -0.29 -9.05 -5.51
C ARG A 36 -0.85 -7.64 -5.57
N MET A 37 -1.12 -7.07 -4.40
CA MET A 37 -1.69 -5.73 -4.31
C MET A 37 -1.30 -5.07 -3.00
N THR A 38 -1.48 -3.76 -2.98
CA THR A 38 -1.35 -2.94 -1.78
C THR A 38 -2.65 -2.18 -1.56
N SER A 39 -3.15 -2.24 -0.33
CA SER A 39 -4.25 -1.42 0.15
C SER A 39 -3.68 -0.25 0.94
N TRP A 40 -4.29 0.91 0.82
CA TRP A 40 -3.90 2.06 1.64
C TRP A 40 -5.11 2.89 2.06
N ALA A 41 -4.95 3.59 3.17
CA ALA A 41 -5.97 4.50 3.69
C ALA A 41 -5.33 5.66 4.47
N VAL A 42 -6.03 6.79 4.46
CA VAL A 42 -5.72 7.95 5.30
C VAL A 42 -6.76 8.02 6.40
N PHE A 43 -6.29 8.02 7.63
CA PHE A 43 -7.10 8.14 8.83
C PHE A 43 -6.86 9.48 9.51
N ALA A 44 -7.88 9.97 10.20
CA ALA A 44 -7.75 11.00 11.22
C ALA A 44 -8.23 10.46 12.58
N SER A 45 -7.73 11.04 13.66
CA SER A 45 -8.23 10.79 15.01
C SER A 45 -9.73 11.08 15.10
N ALA A 46 -10.48 10.21 15.77
CA ALA A 46 -11.89 10.43 16.07
C ALA A 46 -12.13 11.14 17.42
N THR A 47 -11.08 11.30 18.25
CA THR A 47 -11.18 11.77 19.64
C THR A 47 -10.42 13.07 19.92
N GLY A 48 -9.89 13.75 18.90
CA GLY A 48 -9.07 14.96 19.08
C GLY A 48 -8.27 15.32 17.82
N GLU A 49 -7.12 15.98 18.01
CA GLU A 49 -6.16 16.51 17.01
C GLU A 49 -6.29 16.01 15.55
N GLU A 50 -6.18 16.95 14.60
CA GLU A 50 -6.25 16.71 13.15
C GLU A 50 -5.06 15.90 12.57
N GLN A 51 -4.24 15.28 13.41
CA GLN A 51 -3.11 14.46 12.97
C GLN A 51 -3.59 13.33 12.05
N LYS A 52 -3.07 13.34 10.83
CA LYS A 52 -3.36 12.29 9.84
C LYS A 52 -2.40 11.12 10.02
N ILE A 53 -2.91 9.93 9.70
CA ILE A 53 -2.15 8.70 9.63
C ILE A 53 -2.44 8.06 8.28
N THR A 54 -1.40 7.95 7.44
CA THR A 54 -1.45 7.22 6.19
C THR A 54 -0.93 5.81 6.44
N VAL A 55 -1.71 4.79 6.12
CA VAL A 55 -1.33 3.39 6.28
C VAL A 55 -1.37 2.70 4.93
N PHE A 56 -0.26 2.05 4.56
CA PHE A 56 -0.16 1.10 3.48
C PHE A 56 -0.03 -0.30 4.06
N ASN A 57 -0.71 -1.27 3.48
CA ASN A 57 -0.59 -2.68 3.81
C ASN A 57 -0.45 -3.51 2.53
N THR A 58 0.56 -4.38 2.50
CA THR A 58 0.86 -5.21 1.34
C THR A 58 1.14 -6.66 1.70
N HIS A 59 1.13 -7.53 0.70
CA HIS A 59 1.68 -8.87 0.79
C HIS A 59 2.51 -9.08 -0.48
N LEU A 60 3.83 -9.06 -0.35
CA LEU A 60 4.74 -9.20 -1.48
C LEU A 60 4.87 -10.66 -1.92
N ASP A 61 5.39 -10.88 -3.13
CA ASP A 61 5.44 -12.22 -3.69
C ASP A 61 6.42 -13.16 -2.97
N TYR A 62 5.98 -14.38 -2.71
CA TYR A 62 6.76 -15.39 -2.02
C TYR A 62 7.81 -16.09 -2.88
N ARG A 63 7.67 -16.09 -4.22
CA ARG A 63 8.60 -16.79 -5.13
C ARG A 63 9.58 -15.85 -5.80
N SER A 64 9.07 -14.81 -6.45
CA SER A 64 9.87 -13.95 -7.31
C SER A 64 10.50 -12.80 -6.52
N ALA A 65 11.83 -12.88 -6.33
CA ALA A 65 12.60 -11.77 -5.77
C ALA A 65 12.49 -10.50 -6.63
N LYS A 66 12.42 -10.66 -7.96
CA LYS A 66 12.20 -9.57 -8.92
C LYS A 66 10.85 -8.88 -8.70
N ALA A 67 9.77 -9.65 -8.52
CA ALA A 67 8.46 -9.09 -8.20
C ALA A 67 8.46 -8.37 -6.85
N ARG A 68 9.20 -8.87 -5.84
CA ARG A 68 9.34 -8.17 -4.55
C ARG A 68 10.04 -6.83 -4.72
N GLU A 69 11.16 -6.77 -5.46
CA GLU A 69 11.89 -5.52 -5.69
C GLU A 69 11.05 -4.50 -6.47
N LEU A 70 10.43 -4.93 -7.57
CA LEU A 70 9.59 -4.06 -8.40
C LEU A 70 8.32 -3.61 -7.65
N GLY A 71 7.69 -4.51 -6.88
CA GLY A 71 6.55 -4.19 -6.04
C GLY A 71 6.90 -3.19 -4.94
N ALA A 72 8.02 -3.39 -4.24
CA ALA A 72 8.51 -2.44 -3.23
C ALA A 72 8.81 -1.07 -3.85
N ARG A 73 9.44 -1.05 -5.03
CA ARG A 73 9.69 0.19 -5.79
C ARG A 73 8.40 0.91 -6.14
N LEU A 74 7.41 0.20 -6.69
CA LEU A 74 6.10 0.78 -7.00
C LEU A 74 5.40 1.35 -5.76
N ILE A 75 5.50 0.69 -4.61
CA ILE A 75 4.96 1.21 -3.33
C ILE A 75 5.68 2.50 -2.93
N CYS A 76 7.01 2.53 -2.99
CA CYS A 76 7.81 3.74 -2.71
C CYS A 76 7.44 4.89 -3.66
N ASP A 77 7.28 4.61 -4.95
CA ASP A 77 6.90 5.61 -5.95
C ASP A 77 5.51 6.18 -5.63
N ARG A 78 4.53 5.34 -5.28
CA ARG A 78 3.18 5.78 -4.84
C ARG A 78 3.24 6.67 -3.59
N ILE A 79 4.04 6.29 -2.60
CA ILE A 79 4.24 7.06 -1.37
C ILE A 79 4.86 8.43 -1.69
N SER A 80 5.82 8.49 -2.62
CA SER A 80 6.53 9.71 -2.98
C SER A 80 5.62 10.80 -3.58
N HIS A 81 4.48 10.40 -4.15
CA HIS A 81 3.48 11.32 -4.71
C HIS A 81 2.49 11.85 -3.66
N LEU A 82 2.54 11.37 -2.41
CA LEU A 82 1.64 11.83 -1.35
C LEU A 82 2.23 13.03 -0.60
N ASN A 83 1.39 14.02 -0.26
CA ASN A 83 1.76 15.06 0.68
C ASN A 83 1.65 14.52 2.12
N LEU A 84 2.80 14.18 2.71
CA LEU A 84 2.89 13.60 4.05
C LEU A 84 3.35 14.61 5.12
N THR A 85 3.40 15.92 4.80
CA THR A 85 3.95 16.96 5.70
C THR A 85 3.32 16.97 7.09
N GLN A 86 2.05 16.59 7.20
CA GLN A 86 1.32 16.47 8.47
C GLN A 86 0.70 15.08 8.66
N SER A 87 1.30 14.03 8.09
CA SER A 87 0.80 12.66 8.19
C SER A 87 1.91 11.71 8.64
N TYR A 88 1.64 10.92 9.67
CA TYR A 88 2.48 9.76 9.97
C TYR A 88 2.24 8.68 8.91
N LEU A 89 3.30 8.11 8.36
CA LEU A 89 3.23 7.04 7.40
C LEU A 89 3.62 5.71 8.04
N PHE A 90 2.78 4.70 7.86
CA PHE A 90 3.08 3.32 8.18
C PHE A 90 2.98 2.47 6.92
N LEU A 91 4.04 1.75 6.58
CA LEU A 91 4.00 0.66 5.62
C LEU A 91 4.08 -0.65 6.40
N THR A 92 3.07 -1.48 6.22
CA THR A 92 2.92 -2.77 6.90
C THR A 92 2.71 -3.87 5.86
N GLY A 93 2.89 -5.12 6.26
CA GLY A 93 2.63 -6.25 5.39
C GLY A 93 3.43 -7.49 5.71
N ASP A 94 3.19 -8.51 4.91
CA ASP A 94 4.08 -9.66 4.78
C ASP A 94 4.98 -9.44 3.56
N PHE A 95 6.28 -9.29 3.79
CA PHE A 95 7.24 -8.97 2.74
C PHE A 95 7.86 -10.20 2.07
N ASN A 96 7.71 -11.41 2.63
CA ASN A 96 8.36 -12.63 2.14
C ASN A 96 9.87 -12.46 1.79
N ALA A 97 10.61 -11.73 2.62
CA ALA A 97 12.04 -11.41 2.41
C ALA A 97 12.82 -11.45 3.71
#